data_AF-A0A478FT11-F1
#
_entry.id   AF-A0A478FT11-F1
#
_cell.length_a   1.000
_cell.length_b   1.000
_cell.length_c   1.000
_cell.angle_alpha   90.00
_cell.angle_beta   90.00
_cell.angle_gamma   90.00
#
_symmetry.space_group_name_H-M   'P 1'
#
loop_
_entity.id
_entity.type
_entity.pdbx_description
1 polymer ?
#
loop_
_entity_poly.entity_id
_entity_poly.type
_entity_poly.pdbx_seq_one_letter_code
_entity_poly.pdbx_strand_id
1 'polypeptide(L)'
;MVNNIYDRKVVIVDLDFSEINQYSLDESLYTKKLLSELAANQNLILLTDSPAFLAIEILKNLDLKTGYLIADAGASIINIATSKTIQEEFLNPSLVHNLCYKCVWNNLLFSINTDKNKYPFKISRWIIKKYKGNLSYLMNYEQYMMETSSELQELIHENNVRTIEIYFPHKTNIERKKAMMEFITCFENEFNYTINVSTLQIIPKGKTKENALRYLAEDLRINSKADGIYCSVHQCYSDIIPNTYFSAITDECKEKKDAKEQTLTDISELIPWGTVSWIDWFYKNAHLWWGNQEEKLKEVFEKYKDYCIEEKELKRMQSEPVKYITLTKTTLYSVSQNKMAHQRIDSVKLGFWPQQAGFIVNFITKHKMIQRKP
;
A
#
# COMPACT_ATOMS: atom_id res chain seq x y z
N MET A 1 -17.06 -28.85 -7.81
CA MET A 1 -15.62 -28.75 -7.49
C MET A 1 -15.52 -28.11 -6.13
N VAL A 2 -14.91 -28.80 -5.17
CA VAL A 2 -14.71 -28.27 -3.82
C VAL A 2 -13.55 -27.28 -3.91
N ASN A 3 -13.86 -25.98 -3.89
CA ASN A 3 -12.84 -24.93 -3.76
C ASN A 3 -12.11 -25.18 -2.45
N ASN A 4 -10.89 -25.70 -2.55
CA ASN A 4 -10.07 -26.02 -1.40
C ASN A 4 -9.80 -24.72 -0.64
N ILE A 5 -9.98 -24.76 0.68
CA ILE A 5 -9.90 -23.59 1.57
C ILE A 5 -8.49 -22.95 1.55
N TYR A 6 -7.52 -23.60 0.90
CA TYR A 6 -6.12 -23.21 0.74
C TYR A 6 -5.79 -22.34 -0.50
N ASP A 7 -6.76 -21.94 -1.33
CA ASP A 7 -6.51 -21.15 -2.56
C ASP A 7 -6.77 -19.63 -2.42
N ARG A 8 -6.99 -19.12 -1.22
CA ARG A 8 -7.36 -17.71 -1.01
C ARG A 8 -6.13 -16.82 -0.88
N LYS A 9 -5.33 -16.68 -1.94
CA LYS A 9 -4.25 -15.68 -1.93
C LYS A 9 -4.86 -14.28 -1.93
N VAL A 10 -4.11 -13.35 -1.37
CA VAL A 10 -4.54 -11.97 -1.21
C VAL A 10 -3.50 -11.06 -1.84
N VAL A 11 -3.99 -10.09 -2.62
CA VAL A 11 -3.17 -9.03 -3.18
C VAL A 11 -3.64 -7.74 -2.56
N ILE A 12 -2.72 -7.04 -1.90
CA ILE A 12 -2.98 -5.81 -1.17
C ILE A 12 -2.26 -4.69 -1.92
N VAL A 13 -2.98 -3.65 -2.33
CA VAL A 13 -2.42 -2.54 -3.11
C VAL A 13 -2.92 -1.21 -2.53
N ASP A 14 -2.08 -0.19 -2.42
CA ASP A 14 -2.57 1.16 -2.14
C ASP A 14 -3.37 1.70 -3.34
N LEU A 15 -4.54 2.29 -3.14
CA LEU A 15 -5.39 2.86 -4.19
C LEU A 15 -4.92 4.27 -4.60
N ASP A 16 -4.07 4.91 -3.81
CA ASP A 16 -3.65 6.30 -3.99
C ASP A 16 -2.84 6.54 -5.27
N PHE A 17 -2.46 5.48 -6.02
CA PHE A 17 -2.00 5.60 -7.41
C PHE A 17 -2.99 6.29 -8.33
N SER A 18 -4.27 6.19 -8.02
CA SER A 18 -5.34 6.76 -8.83
C SER A 18 -5.53 8.26 -8.64
N GLU A 19 -5.04 8.84 -7.54
CA GLU A 19 -5.10 10.29 -7.29
C GLU A 19 -4.07 11.07 -8.13
N ILE A 20 -3.16 10.34 -8.75
CA ILE A 20 -2.05 10.90 -9.49
C ILE A 20 -2.49 10.98 -10.96
N ASN A 21 -2.85 12.20 -11.39
CA ASN A 21 -3.05 12.58 -12.80
C ASN A 21 -1.78 12.44 -13.68
N GLN A 22 -0.94 11.42 -13.44
CA GLN A 22 0.27 11.14 -14.21
C GLN A 22 0.09 9.94 -15.13
N TYR A 23 -1.01 9.18 -15.01
CA TYR A 23 -1.31 8.09 -15.93
C TYR A 23 -1.93 8.65 -17.21
N SER A 24 -1.31 8.36 -18.34
CA SER A 24 -1.91 8.48 -19.66
C SER A 24 -3.14 7.55 -19.79
N LEU A 25 -3.93 7.74 -20.84
CA LEU A 25 -5.09 6.89 -21.11
C LEU A 25 -4.69 5.42 -21.20
N ASP A 26 -3.59 5.11 -21.88
CA ASP A 26 -3.11 3.74 -22.03
C ASP A 26 -2.73 3.14 -20.68
N GLU A 27 -1.96 3.86 -19.87
CA GLU A 27 -1.54 3.38 -18.54
C GLU A 27 -2.75 3.20 -17.60
N SER A 28 -3.79 4.02 -17.74
CA SER A 28 -5.06 3.87 -17.03
C SER A 28 -5.80 2.58 -17.47
N LEU A 29 -5.81 2.28 -18.77
CA LEU A 29 -6.39 1.04 -19.30
C LEU A 29 -5.61 -0.20 -18.84
N TYR A 30 -4.28 -0.14 -18.80
CA TYR A 30 -3.44 -1.21 -18.26
C TYR A 30 -3.70 -1.43 -16.77
N THR A 31 -3.81 -0.36 -15.99
CA THR A 31 -4.13 -0.42 -14.55
C THR A 31 -5.49 -1.08 -14.34
N LYS A 32 -6.52 -0.61 -15.06
CA LYS A 32 -7.87 -1.19 -15.02
C LYS A 32 -7.85 -2.68 -15.34
N LYS A 33 -7.15 -3.07 -16.41
CA LYS A 33 -7.03 -4.48 -16.82
C LYS A 33 -6.39 -5.32 -15.71
N LEU A 34 -5.24 -4.89 -15.19
CA LEU A 34 -4.53 -5.61 -14.14
C LEU A 34 -5.39 -5.77 -12.88
N LEU A 35 -6.01 -4.70 -12.38
CA LEU A 35 -6.84 -4.76 -11.17
C LEU A 35 -8.03 -5.72 -11.35
N SER A 36 -8.65 -5.71 -12.55
CA SER A 36 -9.74 -6.62 -12.87
C SER A 36 -9.28 -8.08 -12.89
N GLU A 37 -8.10 -8.35 -13.47
CA GLU A 37 -7.50 -9.69 -13.49
C GLU A 37 -7.12 -10.15 -12.07
N LEU A 38 -6.52 -9.29 -11.26
CA LEU A 38 -6.20 -9.58 -9.86
C LEU A 38 -7.46 -9.90 -9.05
N ALA A 39 -8.50 -9.07 -9.17
CA ALA A 39 -9.75 -9.24 -8.43
C ALA A 39 -10.59 -10.45 -8.89
N ALA A 40 -10.39 -10.93 -10.12
CA ALA A 40 -11.03 -12.13 -10.63
C ALA A 40 -10.35 -13.43 -10.14
N ASN A 41 -9.03 -13.37 -9.92
CA ASN A 41 -8.23 -14.55 -9.56
C ASN A 41 -7.90 -14.63 -8.07
N GLN A 42 -7.89 -13.51 -7.36
CA GLN A 42 -7.43 -13.38 -5.97
C GLN A 42 -8.34 -12.49 -5.14
N ASN A 43 -8.17 -12.52 -3.82
CA ASN A 43 -8.78 -11.52 -2.95
C ASN A 43 -7.99 -10.22 -3.10
N LEU A 44 -8.51 -9.28 -3.87
CA LEU A 44 -7.92 -7.95 -4.01
C LEU A 44 -8.39 -7.06 -2.84
N ILE A 45 -7.44 -6.51 -2.09
CA ILE A 45 -7.67 -5.54 -1.02
C ILE A 45 -6.98 -4.23 -1.40
N LEU A 46 -7.76 -3.16 -1.47
CA LEU A 46 -7.28 -1.82 -1.79
C LEU A 46 -7.20 -0.97 -0.53
N LEU A 47 -6.12 -0.21 -0.38
CA LEU A 47 -5.83 0.59 0.81
C LEU A 47 -5.76 2.08 0.46
N THR A 48 -6.42 2.94 1.23
CA THR A 48 -6.31 4.40 1.02
C THR A 48 -6.50 5.17 2.31
N ASP A 49 -5.80 6.30 2.42
CA ASP A 49 -6.11 7.32 3.43
C ASP A 49 -7.39 8.11 3.09
N SER A 50 -7.79 8.11 1.81
CA SER A 50 -8.88 8.94 1.33
C SER A 50 -10.25 8.49 1.85
N PRO A 51 -11.20 9.44 1.98
CA PRO A 51 -12.56 9.13 2.40
C PRO A 51 -13.22 8.08 1.52
N ALA A 52 -14.02 7.19 2.12
CA ALA A 52 -14.58 6.08 1.34
C ALA A 52 -15.46 6.53 0.16
N PHE A 53 -16.21 7.63 0.29
CA PHE A 53 -17.05 8.12 -0.81
C PHE A 53 -16.23 8.52 -2.05
N LEU A 54 -15.06 9.13 -1.82
CA LEU A 54 -14.09 9.51 -2.84
C LEU A 54 -13.41 8.29 -3.45
N ALA A 55 -12.98 7.35 -2.62
CA ALA A 55 -12.41 6.09 -3.05
C ALA A 55 -13.40 5.29 -3.92
N ILE A 56 -14.69 5.26 -3.57
CA ILE A 56 -15.72 4.60 -4.38
C ILE A 56 -15.85 5.24 -5.76
N GLU A 57 -15.77 6.57 -5.87
CA GLU A 57 -15.80 7.26 -7.17
C GLU A 57 -14.61 6.86 -8.05
N ILE A 58 -13.41 6.79 -7.46
CA ILE A 58 -12.21 6.28 -8.11
C ILE A 58 -12.44 4.85 -8.62
N LEU A 59 -12.98 3.96 -7.79
CA LEU A 59 -13.23 2.56 -8.18
C LEU A 59 -14.23 2.45 -9.33
N LYS A 60 -15.25 3.33 -9.38
CA LYS A 60 -16.18 3.42 -10.51
C LYS A 60 -15.49 3.86 -11.79
N ASN A 61 -14.58 4.83 -11.72
CA ASN A 61 -13.80 5.28 -12.88
C ASN A 61 -12.86 4.20 -13.40
N LEU A 62 -12.31 3.38 -12.49
CA LEU A 62 -11.53 2.18 -12.82
C LEU A 62 -12.41 1.00 -13.28
N ASP A 63 -13.74 1.09 -13.16
CA ASP A 63 -14.71 0.01 -13.43
C ASP A 63 -14.34 -1.30 -12.72
N LEU A 64 -13.82 -1.18 -11.49
CA LEU A 64 -13.50 -2.32 -10.65
C LEU A 64 -14.75 -2.80 -9.92
N LYS A 65 -15.15 -4.05 -10.18
CA LYS A 65 -16.43 -4.59 -9.70
C LYS A 65 -16.31 -5.52 -8.49
N THR A 66 -15.12 -5.97 -8.14
CA THR A 66 -14.90 -6.95 -7.06
C THR A 66 -13.66 -6.60 -6.24
N GLY A 67 -13.56 -7.21 -5.07
CA GLY A 67 -12.51 -6.93 -4.08
C GLY A 67 -13.05 -6.19 -2.85
N TYR A 68 -12.11 -5.71 -2.05
CA TYR A 68 -12.38 -5.03 -0.79
C TYR A 68 -11.62 -3.71 -0.75
N LEU A 69 -12.22 -2.71 -0.13
CA LEU A 69 -11.63 -1.39 0.06
C LEU A 69 -11.50 -1.14 1.56
N ILE A 70 -10.30 -0.80 2.02
CA ILE A 70 -10.01 -0.24 3.33
C ILE A 70 -9.72 1.24 3.12
N ALA A 71 -10.68 2.08 3.48
CA ALA A 71 -10.65 3.53 3.30
C ALA A 71 -10.60 4.26 4.64
N ASP A 72 -10.57 5.59 4.59
CA ASP A 72 -10.55 6.45 5.79
C ASP A 72 -9.40 6.05 6.73
N ALA A 73 -8.24 5.74 6.14
CA ALA A 73 -7.04 5.28 6.85
C ALA A 73 -7.23 4.03 7.75
N GLY A 74 -8.26 3.22 7.46
CA GLY A 74 -8.59 2.00 8.21
C GLY A 74 -9.84 2.12 9.08
N ALA A 75 -10.55 3.26 9.06
CA ALA A 75 -11.82 3.39 9.77
C ALA A 75 -12.99 2.69 9.06
N SER A 76 -12.89 2.45 7.75
CA SER A 76 -13.97 1.85 6.95
C SER A 76 -13.47 0.68 6.10
N ILE A 77 -14.25 -0.40 6.06
CA ILE A 77 -14.03 -1.57 5.21
C ILE A 77 -15.28 -1.82 4.38
N ILE A 78 -15.12 -1.87 3.06
CA ILE A 78 -16.24 -1.99 2.10
C ILE A 78 -16.00 -3.17 1.17
N ASN A 79 -17.04 -3.96 0.94
CA ASN A 79 -17.08 -4.94 -0.13
C ASN A 79 -17.46 -4.24 -1.43
N ILE A 80 -16.56 -4.23 -2.41
CA ILE A 80 -16.73 -3.46 -3.66
C ILE A 80 -17.93 -3.99 -4.47
N ALA A 81 -18.08 -5.31 -4.55
CA ALA A 81 -19.13 -5.95 -5.37
C ALA A 81 -20.54 -5.66 -4.87
N THR A 82 -20.73 -5.60 -3.55
CA THR A 82 -22.04 -5.37 -2.94
C THR A 82 -22.26 -3.92 -2.50
N SER A 83 -21.20 -3.10 -2.55
CA SER A 83 -21.17 -1.75 -1.95
C SER A 83 -21.59 -1.72 -0.48
N LYS A 84 -21.51 -2.86 0.22
CA LYS A 84 -21.84 -2.96 1.65
C LYS A 84 -20.62 -2.65 2.51
N THR A 85 -20.82 -1.83 3.52
CA THR A 85 -19.85 -1.62 4.59
C THR A 85 -19.80 -2.85 5.49
N ILE A 86 -18.62 -3.44 5.63
CA ILE A 86 -18.34 -4.60 6.50
C ILE A 86 -18.04 -4.11 7.91
N GLN A 87 -17.21 -3.07 8.02
CA GLN A 87 -16.84 -2.46 9.28
C GLN A 87 -16.75 -0.95 9.10
N GLU A 88 -17.24 -0.21 10.08
CA GLU A 88 -17.15 1.24 10.11
C GLU A 88 -16.92 1.71 11.54
N GLU A 89 -16.11 2.74 11.72
CA GLU A 89 -15.90 3.38 13.01
C GLU A 89 -15.92 4.89 12.85
N PHE A 90 -16.41 5.57 13.90
CA PHE A 90 -16.54 7.01 13.93
C PHE A 90 -15.74 7.60 15.09
N LEU A 91 -15.33 8.85 14.92
CA LEU A 91 -14.74 9.64 15.99
C LEU A 91 -15.82 10.00 17.02
N ASN A 92 -15.41 10.04 18.29
CA ASN A 92 -16.30 10.49 19.36
C ASN A 92 -16.74 11.95 19.10
N PRO A 93 -18.04 12.28 19.10
CA PRO A 93 -18.50 13.63 18.79
C PRO A 93 -17.93 14.73 19.68
N SER A 94 -17.72 14.47 20.98
CA SER A 94 -17.10 15.42 21.91
C SER A 94 -15.63 15.66 21.57
N LEU A 95 -14.91 14.60 21.17
CA LEU A 95 -13.53 14.72 20.68
C LEU A 95 -13.48 15.51 19.36
N VAL A 96 -14.36 15.22 18.41
CA VAL A 96 -14.46 15.96 17.13
C VAL A 96 -14.66 17.45 17.41
N HIS A 97 -15.60 17.79 18.29
CA HIS A 97 -15.85 19.16 18.70
C HIS A 97 -14.59 19.80 19.27
N ASN A 98 -13.93 19.16 20.23
CA ASN A 98 -12.70 19.70 20.84
C ASN A 98 -11.55 19.88 19.83
N LEU A 99 -11.38 18.93 18.91
CA LEU A 99 -10.38 19.01 17.83
C LEU A 99 -10.64 20.21 16.93
N CYS A 100 -11.88 20.36 16.44
CA CYS A 100 -12.24 21.45 15.54
C CYS A 100 -12.10 22.81 16.23
N TYR A 101 -12.53 22.95 17.49
CA TYR A 101 -12.32 24.18 18.25
C TYR A 101 -10.84 24.51 18.44
N LYS A 102 -9.99 23.51 18.71
CA LYS A 102 -8.55 23.71 18.81
C LYS A 102 -7.95 24.15 17.47
N CYS A 103 -8.42 23.59 16.35
CA CYS A 103 -8.03 24.05 15.02
C CYS A 103 -8.40 25.50 14.79
N VAL A 104 -9.64 25.90 15.10
CA VAL A 104 -10.10 27.30 14.99
C VAL A 104 -9.23 28.22 15.85
N TRP A 105 -8.96 27.84 17.10
CA TRP A 105 -8.16 28.64 18.04
C TRP A 105 -6.71 28.84 17.56
N ASN A 106 -6.14 27.80 16.95
CA ASN A 106 -4.79 27.81 16.39
C ASN A 106 -4.75 28.36 14.95
N ASN A 107 -5.87 28.84 14.41
CA ASN A 107 -6.01 29.30 13.02
C ASN A 107 -5.53 28.26 11.99
N LEU A 108 -5.80 26.99 12.27
CA LEU A 108 -5.54 25.86 11.38
C LEU A 108 -6.75 25.60 10.50
N LEU A 109 -6.50 25.27 9.23
CA LEU A 109 -7.53 24.79 8.32
C LEU A 109 -7.72 23.30 8.52
N PHE A 110 -8.94 22.83 8.35
CA PHE A 110 -9.25 21.42 8.48
C PHE A 110 -10.41 21.02 7.58
N SER A 111 -10.65 19.72 7.44
CA SER A 111 -11.82 19.15 6.78
C SER A 111 -12.36 18.00 7.60
N ILE A 112 -13.68 17.95 7.73
CA ILE A 112 -14.40 16.86 8.40
C ILE A 112 -14.88 15.90 7.31
N ASN A 113 -14.47 14.63 7.41
CA ASN A 113 -14.89 13.57 6.50
C ASN A 113 -16.00 12.74 7.16
N THR A 114 -17.17 12.74 6.55
CA THR A 114 -18.31 11.91 6.98
C THR A 114 -18.47 10.70 6.05
N ASP A 115 -19.53 9.93 6.25
CA ASP A 115 -19.92 8.85 5.36
C ASP A 115 -20.30 9.32 3.94
N LYS A 116 -20.84 10.54 3.85
CA LYS A 116 -21.40 11.11 2.62
C LYS A 116 -20.45 12.03 1.89
N ASN A 117 -19.79 12.93 2.63
CA ASN A 117 -19.13 14.09 2.06
C ASN A 117 -17.93 14.53 2.90
N LYS A 118 -17.20 15.49 2.34
CA LYS A 118 -16.10 16.20 2.99
C LYS A 118 -16.44 17.67 3.13
N TYR A 119 -16.31 18.17 4.34
CA TYR A 119 -16.71 19.51 4.74
C TYR A 119 -15.46 20.31 5.16
N PRO A 120 -14.89 21.14 4.28
CA PRO A 120 -13.75 21.98 4.63
C PRO A 120 -14.17 23.15 5.51
N PHE A 121 -13.42 23.41 6.58
CA PHE A 121 -13.53 24.64 7.34
C PHE A 121 -12.62 25.70 6.72
N LYS A 122 -13.23 26.52 5.84
CA LYS A 122 -12.57 27.48 4.92
C LYS A 122 -11.62 26.83 3.91
N ILE A 123 -11.67 27.29 2.67
CA ILE A 123 -10.73 26.88 1.62
C ILE A 123 -9.61 27.91 1.52
N SER A 124 -8.37 27.46 1.63
CA SER A 124 -7.21 28.30 1.33
C SER A 124 -6.65 28.05 -0.06
N ARG A 125 -5.85 29.01 -0.55
CA ARG A 125 -5.04 28.87 -1.76
C ARG A 125 -4.15 27.62 -1.74
N TRP A 126 -3.77 27.14 -0.57
CA TRP A 126 -2.98 25.92 -0.42
C TRP A 126 -3.81 24.67 -0.78
N ILE A 127 -5.05 24.57 -0.30
CA ILE A 127 -6.00 23.49 -0.64
C ILE A 127 -6.31 23.52 -2.14
N ILE A 128 -6.57 24.72 -2.69
CA ILE A 128 -6.77 24.92 -4.14
C ILE A 128 -5.57 24.41 -4.94
N LYS A 129 -4.33 24.72 -4.49
CA LYS A 129 -3.12 24.26 -5.17
C LYS A 129 -2.96 22.73 -5.10
N LYS A 130 -3.30 22.10 -3.95
CA LYS A 130 -3.25 20.64 -3.78
C LYS A 130 -4.16 19.93 -4.78
N TYR A 131 -5.38 20.42 -4.97
CA TYR A 131 -6.38 19.80 -5.84
C TYR A 131 -6.50 20.44 -7.22
N LYS A 132 -5.55 21.30 -7.63
CA LYS A 132 -5.61 22.01 -8.93
C LYS A 132 -5.71 21.07 -10.13
N GLY A 133 -5.16 19.85 -10.02
CA GLY A 133 -5.26 18.83 -11.06
C GLY A 133 -6.65 18.18 -11.15
N ASN A 134 -7.47 18.24 -10.11
CA ASN A 134 -8.77 17.59 -10.02
C ASN A 134 -9.85 18.63 -9.71
N LEU A 135 -10.28 19.35 -10.76
CA LEU A 135 -11.20 20.48 -10.64
C LEU A 135 -12.60 20.09 -10.14
N SER A 136 -13.07 18.87 -10.43
CA SER A 136 -14.34 18.37 -9.89
C SER A 136 -14.28 18.21 -8.37
N TYR A 137 -13.15 17.72 -7.85
CA TYR A 137 -12.91 17.68 -6.41
C TYR A 137 -12.92 19.08 -5.78
N LEU A 138 -12.29 20.06 -6.43
CA LEU A 138 -12.24 21.41 -5.91
C LEU A 138 -13.64 22.07 -5.87
N MET A 139 -14.47 21.84 -6.90
CA MET A 139 -15.85 22.34 -6.92
C MET A 139 -16.72 21.71 -5.83
N ASN A 140 -16.58 20.40 -5.59
CA ASN A 140 -17.27 19.74 -4.47
C ASN A 140 -16.83 20.32 -3.11
N TYR A 141 -15.54 20.63 -2.95
CA TYR A 141 -15.02 21.28 -1.76
C TYR A 141 -15.67 22.64 -1.49
N GLU A 142 -15.83 23.48 -2.52
CA GLU A 142 -16.45 24.80 -2.40
C GLU A 142 -17.92 24.71 -1.99
N GLN A 143 -18.66 23.73 -2.51
CA GLN A 143 -20.07 23.53 -2.19
C GLN A 143 -20.33 23.21 -0.71
N TYR A 144 -19.46 22.43 -0.08
CA TYR A 144 -19.64 21.94 1.29
C TYR A 144 -18.79 22.72 2.33
N MET A 145 -18.31 23.90 1.96
CA MET A 145 -17.47 24.71 2.83
C MET A 145 -18.25 25.26 4.01
N MET A 146 -17.69 25.08 5.21
CA MET A 146 -18.15 25.72 6.44
C MET A 146 -17.41 27.05 6.64
N GLU A 147 -18.13 28.10 6.99
CA GLU A 147 -17.59 29.43 7.23
C GLU A 147 -17.64 29.83 8.71
N THR A 148 -18.58 29.25 9.47
CA THR A 148 -18.88 29.63 10.86
C THR A 148 -18.78 28.46 11.84
N SER A 149 -18.59 28.78 13.12
CA SER A 149 -18.59 27.76 14.19
C SER A 149 -19.98 27.16 14.43
N SER A 150 -21.06 27.85 14.05
CA SER A 150 -22.43 27.34 14.18
C SER A 150 -22.69 26.20 13.20
N GLU A 151 -22.30 26.39 11.93
CA GLU A 151 -22.38 25.34 10.89
C GLU A 151 -21.54 24.12 11.26
N LEU A 152 -20.37 24.35 11.89
CA LEU A 152 -19.53 23.28 12.42
C LEU A 152 -20.27 22.46 13.49
N GLN A 153 -20.94 23.10 14.44
CA GLN A 153 -21.68 22.41 15.49
C GLN A 153 -22.87 21.61 14.92
N GLU A 154 -23.61 22.20 13.99
CA GLU A 154 -24.71 21.56 13.28
C GLU A 154 -24.20 20.31 12.53
N LEU A 155 -23.11 20.43 11.77
CA LEU A 155 -22.52 19.31 11.04
C LEU A 155 -22.16 18.15 11.98
N ILE A 156 -21.49 18.44 13.11
CA ILE A 156 -21.07 17.43 14.08
C ILE A 156 -22.28 16.76 14.76
N HIS A 157 -23.37 17.50 14.95
CA HIS A 157 -24.59 16.96 15.55
C HIS A 157 -25.36 16.04 14.59
N GLU A 158 -25.37 16.39 13.30
CA GLU A 158 -26.18 15.70 12.29
C GLU A 158 -25.46 14.53 11.61
N ASN A 159 -24.13 14.46 11.71
CA ASN A 159 -23.34 13.50 10.93
C ASN A 159 -22.39 12.69 11.81
N ASN A 160 -22.22 11.44 11.41
CA ASN A 160 -21.16 10.59 11.95
C ASN A 160 -19.84 10.93 11.24
N VAL A 161 -18.85 11.35 12.01
CA VAL A 161 -17.55 11.75 11.49
C VAL A 161 -16.60 10.55 11.49
N ARG A 162 -16.06 10.19 10.32
CA ARG A 162 -15.08 9.11 10.19
C ARG A 162 -13.67 9.59 10.48
N THR A 163 -13.24 10.67 9.83
CA THR A 163 -11.88 11.22 9.98
C THR A 163 -11.89 12.75 9.91
N ILE A 164 -10.84 13.37 10.43
CA ILE A 164 -10.60 14.82 10.29
C ILE A 164 -9.22 15.02 9.69
N GLU A 165 -9.12 15.81 8.63
CA GLU A 165 -7.84 16.24 8.06
C GLU A 165 -7.51 17.64 8.55
N ILE A 166 -6.32 17.82 9.12
CA ILE A 166 -5.84 19.10 9.64
C ILE A 166 -4.61 19.53 8.83
N TYR A 167 -4.63 20.75 8.33
CA TYR A 167 -3.60 21.26 7.43
C TYR A 167 -2.64 22.22 8.15
N PHE A 168 -1.35 21.93 8.06
CA PHE A 168 -0.29 22.69 8.71
C PHE A 168 0.52 23.48 7.68
N PRO A 169 0.32 24.81 7.56
CA PRO A 169 0.91 25.64 6.49
C PRO A 169 2.40 25.98 6.70
N HIS A 170 3.08 25.33 7.64
CA HIS A 170 4.47 25.59 7.99
C HIS A 170 5.41 25.30 6.80
N LYS A 171 6.36 26.22 6.58
CA LYS A 171 7.28 26.18 5.42
C LYS A 171 8.28 25.03 5.53
N THR A 172 8.89 24.85 6.70
CA THR A 172 9.89 23.81 6.91
C THR A 172 9.27 22.52 7.45
N ASN A 173 9.88 21.38 7.13
CA ASN A 173 9.40 20.09 7.61
C ASN A 173 9.58 19.93 9.13
N ILE A 174 10.61 20.56 9.71
CA ILE A 174 10.91 20.53 11.14
C ILE A 174 9.84 21.29 11.95
N GLU A 175 9.56 22.54 11.59
CA GLU A 175 8.51 23.34 12.26
C GLU A 175 7.15 22.67 12.14
N ARG A 176 6.86 22.12 10.96
CA ARG A 176 5.61 21.43 10.68
C ARG A 176 5.43 20.20 11.57
N LYS A 177 6.44 19.32 11.63
CA LYS A 177 6.42 18.14 12.51
C LYS A 177 6.27 18.55 13.97
N LYS A 178 7.00 19.58 14.41
CA LYS A 178 6.88 20.10 15.77
C LYS A 178 5.44 20.56 16.08
N ALA A 179 4.85 21.39 15.21
CA ALA A 179 3.48 21.87 15.39
C ALA A 179 2.44 20.74 15.37
N MET A 180 2.60 19.74 14.50
CA MET A 180 1.74 18.56 14.48
C MET A 180 1.84 17.78 15.80
N MET A 181 3.05 17.55 16.30
CA MET A 181 3.25 16.83 17.57
C MET A 181 2.67 17.61 18.76
N GLU A 182 2.89 18.92 18.82
CA GLU A 182 2.29 19.79 19.85
C GLU A 182 0.76 19.72 19.83
N PHE A 183 0.15 19.72 18.63
CA PHE A 183 -1.30 19.56 18.47
C PHE A 183 -1.76 18.20 19.01
N ILE A 184 -1.10 17.11 18.62
CA ILE A 184 -1.46 15.74 19.04
C ILE A 184 -1.35 15.59 20.57
N THR A 185 -0.29 16.13 21.18
CA THR A 185 -0.08 16.02 22.64
C THR A 185 -1.18 16.66 23.49
N CYS A 186 -2.00 17.55 22.91
CA CYS A 186 -3.12 18.17 23.62
C CYS A 186 -4.30 17.22 23.92
N PHE A 187 -4.32 16.02 23.32
CA PHE A 187 -5.47 15.11 23.34
C PHE A 187 -5.12 13.67 23.77
N GLU A 188 -4.03 13.50 24.53
CA GLU A 188 -3.66 12.29 25.30
C GLU A 188 -4.19 10.92 24.78
N ASN A 189 -3.73 10.44 23.62
CA ASN A 189 -4.09 9.12 23.08
C ASN A 189 -5.60 8.87 22.89
N GLU A 190 -6.40 9.92 22.69
CA GLU A 190 -7.84 9.80 22.42
C GLU A 190 -8.16 9.35 20.98
N PHE A 191 -7.17 9.39 20.08
CA PHE A 191 -7.30 9.01 18.67
C PHE A 191 -6.02 8.37 18.12
N ASN A 192 -6.15 7.75 16.95
CA ASN A 192 -5.03 7.39 16.10
C ASN A 192 -4.83 8.47 15.02
N TYR A 193 -3.66 8.53 14.40
CA TYR A 193 -3.41 9.50 13.34
C TYR A 193 -2.43 8.99 12.29
N THR A 194 -2.52 9.56 11.08
CA THR A 194 -1.51 9.45 10.02
C THR A 194 -1.01 10.83 9.63
N ILE A 195 0.27 10.91 9.20
CA ILE A 195 0.89 12.16 8.75
C ILE A 195 1.26 12.00 7.29
N ASN A 196 0.72 12.86 6.44
CA ASN A 196 1.06 12.93 5.02
C ASN A 196 1.51 14.35 4.66
N VAL A 197 2.82 14.54 4.55
CA VAL A 197 3.53 15.79 4.20
C VAL A 197 3.16 16.98 5.09
N SER A 198 1.96 17.53 4.90
CA SER A 198 1.43 18.70 5.63
C SER A 198 -0.01 18.55 6.10
N THR A 199 -0.53 17.35 6.00
CA THR A 199 -1.83 16.97 6.55
C THR A 199 -1.61 16.00 7.69
N LEU A 200 -2.24 16.29 8.83
CA LEU A 200 -2.44 15.34 9.93
C LEU A 200 -3.87 14.81 9.80
N GLN A 201 -4.03 13.52 9.58
CA GLN A 201 -5.35 12.89 9.52
C GLN A 201 -5.63 12.20 10.86
N ILE A 202 -6.73 12.59 11.50
CA ILE A 202 -7.21 12.05 12.77
C ILE A 202 -8.20 10.93 12.47
N ILE A 203 -8.02 9.79 13.15
CA ILE A 203 -8.69 8.51 12.88
C ILE A 203 -9.20 7.95 14.21
N PRO A 204 -10.32 7.21 14.23
CA PRO A 204 -10.85 6.62 15.46
C PRO A 204 -9.80 5.79 16.21
N LYS A 205 -9.85 5.87 17.54
CA LYS A 205 -8.89 5.19 18.41
C LYS A 205 -8.84 3.69 18.13
N GLY A 206 -7.63 3.15 18.07
CA GLY A 206 -7.43 1.73 17.80
C GLY A 206 -7.68 1.31 16.34
N LYS A 207 -7.97 2.25 15.42
CA LYS A 207 -8.09 1.96 13.99
C LYS A 207 -6.81 2.34 13.26
N THR A 208 -6.33 1.42 12.44
CA THR A 208 -5.22 1.57 11.49
C THR A 208 -5.55 0.68 10.29
N LYS A 209 -4.90 0.93 9.15
CA LYS A 209 -5.01 0.03 7.99
C LYS A 209 -4.60 -1.40 8.31
N GLU A 210 -3.59 -1.59 9.17
CA GLU A 210 -3.14 -2.91 9.61
C GLU A 210 -4.20 -3.63 10.45
N ASN A 211 -4.84 -2.93 11.41
CA ASN A 211 -5.94 -3.49 12.20
C ASN A 211 -7.15 -3.83 11.33
N ALA A 212 -7.50 -2.97 10.37
CA ALA A 212 -8.58 -3.23 9.41
C ALA A 212 -8.27 -4.41 8.49
N LEU A 213 -7.02 -4.51 8.02
CA LEU A 213 -6.56 -5.64 7.21
C LEU A 213 -6.62 -6.95 8.00
N ARG A 214 -6.21 -6.95 9.27
CA ARG A 214 -6.29 -8.12 10.15
C ARG A 214 -7.75 -8.56 10.34
N TYR A 215 -8.64 -7.61 10.67
CA TYR A 215 -10.07 -7.90 10.80
C TYR A 215 -10.65 -8.51 9.53
N LEU A 216 -10.37 -7.91 8.36
CA LEU A 216 -10.84 -8.42 7.09
C LEU A 216 -10.24 -9.79 6.76
N ALA A 217 -8.95 -10.00 7.03
CA ALA A 217 -8.30 -11.30 6.82
C ALA A 217 -8.96 -12.40 7.68
N GLU A 218 -9.31 -12.10 8.92
CA GLU A 218 -10.06 -13.02 9.80
C GLU A 218 -11.46 -13.34 9.25
N ASP A 219 -12.21 -12.32 8.84
CA ASP A 219 -13.54 -12.47 8.23
C ASP A 219 -13.51 -13.34 6.95
N LEU A 220 -12.50 -13.11 6.11
CA LEU A 220 -12.28 -13.86 4.88
C LEU A 220 -11.60 -15.22 5.10
N ARG A 221 -11.17 -15.54 6.33
CA ARG A 221 -10.37 -16.73 6.67
C ARG A 221 -9.10 -16.86 5.82
N ILE A 222 -8.38 -15.75 5.67
CA ILE A 222 -7.13 -15.63 4.92
C ILE A 222 -5.99 -15.35 5.88
N ASN A 223 -4.78 -15.86 5.55
CA ASN A 223 -3.57 -15.53 6.28
C ASN A 223 -2.61 -14.73 5.38
N SER A 224 -2.57 -13.41 5.54
CA SER A 224 -1.71 -12.53 4.72
C SER A 224 -0.21 -12.85 4.86
N LYS A 225 0.26 -13.38 5.99
CA LYS A 225 1.66 -13.81 6.19
C LYS A 225 2.02 -15.08 5.42
N ALA A 226 1.02 -15.90 5.12
CA ALA A 226 1.20 -17.13 4.36
C ALA A 226 0.95 -16.90 2.86
N ASP A 227 -0.05 -16.08 2.53
CA ASP A 227 -0.67 -16.04 1.20
C ASP A 227 -0.83 -14.60 0.63
N GLY A 228 -0.21 -13.60 1.26
CA GLY A 228 -0.43 -12.19 0.92
C GLY A 228 0.72 -11.47 0.23
N ILE A 229 0.47 -10.92 -0.96
CA ILE A 229 1.39 -10.00 -1.63
C ILE A 229 0.94 -8.58 -1.31
N TYR A 230 1.82 -7.77 -0.71
CA TYR A 230 1.60 -6.33 -0.59
C TYR A 230 2.38 -5.58 -1.67
N CYS A 231 1.70 -4.77 -2.46
CA CYS A 231 2.30 -3.87 -3.42
C CYS A 231 2.11 -2.42 -2.95
N SER A 232 3.22 -1.71 -2.79
CA SER A 232 3.27 -0.30 -2.39
C SER A 232 3.71 0.52 -3.60
N VAL A 233 2.78 1.29 -4.17
CA VAL A 233 2.97 2.09 -5.39
C VAL A 233 3.33 3.54 -5.08
N HIS A 234 2.54 4.25 -4.26
CA HIS A 234 2.86 5.63 -3.86
C HIS A 234 2.89 5.86 -2.35
N GLN A 235 2.25 4.97 -1.59
CA GLN A 235 2.27 5.01 -0.13
C GLN A 235 2.72 3.68 0.47
N CYS A 236 3.76 3.75 1.31
CA CYS A 236 4.30 2.59 2.02
C CYS A 236 3.86 2.55 3.48
N TYR A 237 3.06 1.54 3.82
CA TYR A 237 2.62 1.25 5.17
C TYR A 237 3.57 0.25 5.83
N SER A 238 4.48 0.75 6.68
CA SER A 238 5.52 -0.04 7.33
C SER A 238 4.97 -1.23 8.11
N ASP A 239 3.79 -1.08 8.69
CA ASP A 239 3.22 -2.04 9.61
C ASP A 239 2.54 -3.20 8.86
N ILE A 240 2.31 -3.03 7.55
CA ILE A 240 1.73 -4.06 6.68
C ILE A 240 2.82 -5.01 6.15
N ILE A 241 4.00 -4.50 5.81
CA ILE A 241 5.14 -5.26 5.26
C ILE A 241 5.51 -6.51 6.10
N PRO A 242 5.74 -6.43 7.42
CA PRO A 242 6.10 -7.61 8.21
C PRO A 242 4.93 -8.59 8.38
N ASN A 243 3.73 -8.20 7.98
CA ASN A 243 2.50 -8.98 8.08
C ASN A 243 2.05 -9.56 6.72
N THR A 244 2.90 -9.50 5.70
CA THR A 244 2.65 -10.13 4.40
C THR A 244 3.67 -11.22 4.09
N TYR A 245 3.33 -12.03 3.09
CA TYR A 245 4.22 -13.07 2.57
C TYR A 245 5.39 -12.46 1.81
N PHE A 246 5.08 -11.50 0.95
CA PHE A 246 6.03 -10.82 0.09
C PHE A 246 5.57 -9.38 -0.10
N SER A 247 6.52 -8.46 -0.17
CA SER A 247 6.24 -7.04 -0.42
C SER A 247 6.98 -6.53 -1.64
N ALA A 248 6.26 -5.93 -2.59
CA ALA A 248 6.85 -5.27 -3.74
C ALA A 248 6.68 -3.75 -3.58
N ILE A 249 7.77 -3.02 -3.45
CA ILE A 249 7.76 -1.61 -3.05
C ILE A 249 8.42 -0.78 -4.14
N THR A 250 7.74 0.23 -4.67
CA THR A 250 8.34 1.15 -5.64
C THR A 250 9.41 2.04 -5.01
N ASP A 251 10.42 2.43 -5.79
CA ASP A 251 11.46 3.37 -5.35
C ASP A 251 10.88 4.72 -4.86
N GLU A 252 9.76 5.18 -5.44
CA GLU A 252 9.08 6.41 -5.02
C GLU A 252 8.65 6.38 -3.53
N CYS A 253 8.16 5.22 -3.07
CA CYS A 253 7.77 5.02 -1.69
C CYS A 253 8.96 5.04 -0.72
N LYS A 254 10.15 4.67 -1.21
CA LYS A 254 11.40 4.68 -0.43
C LYS A 254 11.90 6.11 -0.23
N GLU A 255 11.81 6.95 -1.26
CA GLU A 255 12.32 8.33 -1.24
C GLU A 255 11.45 9.30 -0.44
N LYS A 256 10.13 9.07 -0.34
CA LYS A 256 9.18 9.90 0.43
C LYS A 256 9.34 9.80 1.96
N LYS A 257 10.27 8.99 2.45
CA LYS A 257 10.52 8.75 3.88
C LYS A 257 11.79 9.46 4.35
N ASP A 258 11.65 10.28 5.41
CA ASP A 258 12.72 10.56 6.39
C ASP A 258 13.04 9.30 7.26
N ALA A 259 12.54 8.13 6.89
CA ALA A 259 12.67 6.90 7.65
C ALA A 259 13.90 6.12 7.18
N LYS A 260 14.86 6.04 8.10
CA LYS A 260 15.91 5.03 8.25
C LYS A 260 15.71 3.75 7.43
N GLU A 261 16.84 3.19 7.04
CA GLU A 261 17.15 1.87 6.42
C GLU A 261 16.35 0.63 6.87
N GLN A 262 15.36 0.75 7.75
CA GLN A 262 14.76 -0.34 8.54
C GLN A 262 13.51 -0.99 7.95
N THR A 263 12.97 -0.58 6.79
CA THR A 263 11.68 -1.14 6.30
C THR A 263 11.79 -2.13 5.13
N LEU A 264 12.98 -2.34 4.57
CA LEU A 264 13.18 -3.42 3.60
C LEU A 264 13.52 -4.69 4.37
N THR A 265 12.47 -5.45 4.70
CA THR A 265 12.64 -6.80 5.21
C THR A 265 13.20 -7.71 4.12
N ASP A 266 13.75 -8.87 4.51
CA ASP A 266 14.24 -9.91 3.61
C ASP A 266 13.21 -10.44 2.59
N ILE A 267 11.93 -10.11 2.78
CA ILE A 267 10.79 -10.49 1.94
C ILE A 267 10.33 -9.36 1.01
N SER A 268 11.10 -8.29 0.88
CA SER A 268 10.79 -7.12 0.07
C SER A 268 11.62 -7.05 -1.22
N GLU A 269 10.99 -6.82 -2.37
CA GLU A 269 11.65 -6.42 -3.62
C GLU A 269 11.40 -4.94 -3.91
N LEU A 270 12.44 -4.25 -4.39
CA LEU A 270 12.34 -2.90 -4.90
C LEU A 270 11.96 -2.91 -6.38
N ILE A 271 10.86 -2.24 -6.71
CA ILE A 271 10.41 -2.00 -8.08
C ILE A 271 11.00 -0.65 -8.53
N PRO A 272 11.72 -0.60 -9.66
CA PRO A 272 12.22 0.65 -10.22
C PRO A 272 11.12 1.69 -10.38
N TRP A 273 11.46 2.96 -10.22
CA TRP A 273 10.50 4.04 -10.46
C TRP A 273 10.00 4.08 -11.91
N GLY A 274 8.70 4.34 -12.08
CA GLY A 274 8.02 4.47 -13.36
C GLY A 274 6.50 4.32 -13.19
N THR A 275 5.70 5.05 -13.97
CA THR A 275 4.23 5.07 -13.85
C THR A 275 3.61 3.68 -13.93
N VAL A 276 4.15 2.79 -14.76
CA VAL A 276 3.63 1.41 -14.95
C VAL A 276 4.58 0.31 -14.46
N SER A 277 5.67 0.65 -13.77
CA SER A 277 6.68 -0.34 -13.39
C SER A 277 6.13 -1.42 -12.46
N TRP A 278 5.17 -1.07 -11.61
CA TRP A 278 4.46 -2.00 -10.73
C TRP A 278 3.53 -2.94 -11.50
N ILE A 279 2.90 -2.45 -12.58
CA ILE A 279 2.05 -3.25 -13.48
C ILE A 279 2.91 -4.32 -14.18
N ASP A 280 4.02 -3.88 -14.77
CA ASP A 280 5.01 -4.77 -15.39
C ASP A 280 5.55 -5.80 -14.40
N TRP A 281 5.78 -5.37 -13.16
CA TRP A 281 6.22 -6.28 -12.10
C TRP A 281 5.19 -7.38 -11.83
N PHE A 282 3.90 -7.06 -11.76
CA PHE A 282 2.85 -8.08 -11.60
C PHE A 282 2.80 -9.06 -12.76
N TYR A 283 2.88 -8.59 -14.02
CA TYR A 283 2.87 -9.49 -15.18
C TYR A 283 4.12 -10.36 -15.29
N LYS A 284 5.30 -9.83 -14.98
CA LYS A 284 6.56 -10.60 -14.93
C LYS A 284 6.51 -11.64 -13.80
N ASN A 285 5.94 -11.28 -12.66
CA ASN A 285 5.78 -12.17 -11.51
C ASN A 285 4.43 -12.87 -11.49
N ALA A 286 3.82 -13.11 -12.65
CA ALA A 286 2.49 -13.73 -12.70
C ALA A 286 2.45 -15.17 -12.19
N HIS A 287 3.60 -15.85 -12.11
CA HIS A 287 3.72 -17.11 -11.38
C HIS A 287 3.27 -16.98 -9.90
N LEU A 288 3.37 -15.80 -9.28
CA LEU A 288 2.90 -15.53 -7.93
C LEU A 288 1.38 -15.33 -7.81
N TRP A 289 0.60 -15.23 -8.88
CA TRP A 289 -0.85 -14.98 -8.72
C TRP A 289 -1.74 -15.66 -9.76
N TRP A 290 -1.20 -16.14 -10.88
CA TRP A 290 -1.88 -17.04 -11.82
C TRP A 290 -1.51 -18.53 -11.64
N GLY A 291 -0.58 -18.86 -10.75
CA GLY A 291 -0.19 -20.25 -10.47
C GLY A 291 0.98 -20.74 -11.34
N ASN A 292 1.01 -22.04 -11.67
CA ASN A 292 2.15 -22.69 -12.35
C ASN A 292 2.27 -22.24 -13.83
N GLN A 293 2.88 -21.09 -14.04
CA GLN A 293 3.17 -20.49 -15.35
C GLN A 293 4.67 -20.72 -15.67
N GLU A 294 5.03 -21.85 -16.29
CA GLU A 294 6.43 -22.18 -16.62
C GLU A 294 7.10 -21.11 -17.47
N GLU A 295 6.37 -20.51 -18.41
CA GLU A 295 6.86 -19.42 -19.26
C GLU A 295 7.21 -18.17 -18.46
N LYS A 296 6.35 -17.76 -17.52
CA LYS A 296 6.63 -16.61 -16.65
C LYS A 296 7.76 -16.87 -15.67
N LEU A 297 7.87 -18.10 -15.17
CA LEU A 297 9.01 -18.49 -14.37
C LEU A 297 10.31 -18.43 -15.21
N LYS A 298 10.29 -18.87 -16.48
CA LYS A 298 11.42 -18.71 -17.41
C LYS A 298 11.82 -17.25 -17.58
N GLU A 299 10.86 -16.36 -17.87
CA GLU A 299 11.13 -14.92 -18.02
C GLU A 299 11.83 -14.33 -16.77
N VAL A 300 11.37 -14.71 -15.56
CA VAL A 300 12.00 -14.28 -14.31
C VAL A 300 13.43 -14.82 -14.19
N PHE A 301 13.65 -16.12 -14.46
CA PHE A 301 14.98 -16.71 -14.39
C PHE A 301 15.93 -16.19 -15.49
N GLU A 302 15.42 -15.83 -16.67
CA GLU A 302 16.22 -15.22 -17.74
C GLU A 302 16.79 -13.85 -17.33
N LYS A 303 16.05 -13.06 -16.55
CA LYS A 303 16.56 -11.81 -15.94
C LYS A 303 17.79 -12.06 -15.06
N TYR A 304 17.87 -13.24 -14.46
CA TYR A 304 18.95 -13.64 -13.56
C TYR A 304 19.81 -14.77 -14.14
N LYS A 305 19.93 -14.88 -15.47
CA LYS A 305 20.69 -15.94 -16.14
C LYS A 305 22.16 -16.05 -15.73
N ASP A 306 22.75 -14.94 -15.27
CA ASP A 306 24.14 -14.87 -14.79
C ASP A 306 24.27 -15.25 -13.30
N TYR A 307 23.14 -15.49 -12.63
CA TYR A 307 23.11 -15.95 -11.25
C TYR A 307 22.95 -17.46 -11.23
N CYS A 308 23.49 -18.08 -10.18
CA CYS A 308 23.37 -19.50 -9.96
C CYS A 308 22.67 -19.78 -8.62
N ILE A 309 22.16 -20.99 -8.49
CA ILE A 309 21.59 -21.50 -7.25
C ILE A 309 22.63 -22.42 -6.60
N GLU A 310 22.93 -22.18 -5.33
CA GLU A 310 23.77 -23.09 -4.56
C GLU A 310 23.04 -24.41 -4.30
N GLU A 311 23.73 -25.55 -4.42
CA GLU A 311 23.14 -26.87 -4.18
C GLU A 311 22.49 -27.00 -2.78
N LYS A 312 23.04 -26.30 -1.78
CA LYS A 312 22.47 -26.26 -0.41
C LYS A 312 21.08 -25.62 -0.38
N GLU A 313 20.84 -24.60 -1.21
CA GLU A 313 19.53 -23.94 -1.32
C GLU A 313 18.50 -24.88 -1.95
N LEU A 314 18.91 -25.65 -2.96
CA LEU A 314 18.03 -26.64 -3.59
C LEU A 314 17.66 -27.77 -2.61
N LYS A 315 18.64 -28.27 -1.84
CA LYS A 315 18.40 -29.26 -0.78
C LYS A 315 17.45 -28.71 0.29
N ARG A 316 17.66 -27.46 0.73
CA ARG A 316 16.79 -26.76 1.68
C ARG A 316 15.34 -26.70 1.16
N MET A 317 15.15 -26.34 -0.11
CA MET A 317 13.82 -26.30 -0.75
C MET A 317 13.14 -27.68 -0.85
N GLN A 318 13.92 -28.75 -0.91
CA GLN A 318 13.40 -30.12 -0.94
C GLN A 318 13.04 -30.65 0.46
N SER A 319 13.70 -30.17 1.51
CA SER A 319 13.53 -30.64 2.88
C SER A 319 12.64 -29.77 3.76
N GLU A 320 12.44 -28.50 3.41
CA GLU A 320 11.76 -27.51 4.23
C GLU A 320 10.66 -26.76 3.45
N PRO A 321 9.62 -26.23 4.13
CA PRO A 321 8.64 -25.34 3.52
C PRO A 321 9.24 -23.94 3.30
N VAL A 322 10.11 -23.85 2.28
CA VAL A 322 10.82 -22.62 1.91
C VAL A 322 9.92 -21.70 1.06
N LYS A 323 10.06 -20.38 1.28
CA LYS A 323 9.26 -19.32 0.66
C LYS A 323 9.97 -18.54 -0.47
N TYR A 324 11.29 -18.73 -0.57
CA TYR A 324 12.14 -18.02 -1.51
C TYR A 324 13.40 -18.82 -1.83
N ILE A 325 13.99 -18.54 -2.98
CA ILE A 325 15.29 -19.08 -3.39
C ILE A 325 16.30 -17.96 -3.51
N THR A 326 17.51 -18.19 -3.00
CA THR A 326 18.61 -17.24 -3.14
C THR A 326 19.40 -17.54 -4.41
N LEU A 327 19.44 -16.58 -5.31
CA LEU A 327 20.28 -16.53 -6.49
C LEU A 327 21.56 -15.75 -6.17
N THR A 328 22.72 -16.28 -6.52
CA THR A 328 24.00 -15.61 -6.28
C THR A 328 24.79 -15.41 -7.57
N LYS A 329 25.39 -14.24 -7.72
CA LYS A 329 26.34 -13.92 -8.80
C LYS A 329 27.67 -13.58 -8.15
N THR A 330 28.67 -14.39 -8.46
CA THR A 330 30.05 -14.10 -8.05
C THR A 330 30.74 -13.36 -9.18
N THR A 331 31.17 -12.13 -8.93
CA THR A 331 31.98 -11.37 -9.88
C THR A 331 33.38 -11.19 -9.34
N LEU A 332 34.37 -11.62 -10.13
CA LEU A 332 35.78 -11.45 -9.84
C LEU A 332 36.28 -10.17 -10.51
N TYR A 333 36.88 -9.28 -9.73
CA TYR A 333 37.55 -8.10 -10.27
C TYR A 333 39.01 -8.07 -9.84
N SER A 334 39.90 -7.85 -10.81
CA SER A 334 41.32 -7.62 -10.57
C SER A 334 41.56 -6.12 -10.37
N VAL A 335 42.00 -5.71 -9.19
CA VAL A 335 42.50 -4.34 -8.99
C VAL A 335 43.93 -4.30 -9.50
N SER A 336 44.18 -3.50 -10.53
CA SER A 336 45.41 -3.47 -11.34
C SER A 336 46.68 -2.99 -10.62
N GLN A 337 46.70 -2.90 -9.29
CA GLN A 337 47.88 -2.45 -8.55
C GLN A 337 48.28 -3.31 -7.35
N ASN A 338 47.48 -4.32 -6.96
CA ASN A 338 47.90 -5.34 -5.99
C ASN A 338 47.18 -6.64 -6.35
N LYS A 339 47.90 -7.75 -6.51
CA LYS A 339 47.42 -9.09 -6.93
C LYS A 339 46.46 -9.77 -5.92
N MET A 340 45.45 -9.06 -5.42
CA MET A 340 44.34 -9.61 -4.66
C MET A 340 43.09 -9.51 -5.52
N ALA A 341 42.63 -10.65 -6.03
CA ALA A 341 41.32 -10.76 -6.65
C ALA A 341 40.27 -10.46 -5.58
N HIS A 342 39.50 -9.40 -5.78
CA HIS A 342 38.37 -9.10 -4.89
C HIS A 342 37.14 -9.81 -5.44
N GLN A 343 36.48 -10.57 -4.58
CA GLN A 343 35.25 -11.28 -4.90
C GLN A 343 34.07 -10.43 -4.43
N ARG A 344 33.22 -10.01 -5.36
CA ARG A 344 31.92 -9.44 -5.04
C ARG A 344 30.85 -10.51 -5.21
N ILE A 345 30.07 -10.76 -4.18
CA ILE A 345 28.92 -11.66 -4.22
C ILE A 345 27.68 -10.79 -4.19
N ASP A 346 26.96 -10.72 -5.32
CA ASP A 346 25.64 -10.14 -5.39
C ASP A 346 24.60 -11.26 -5.17
N SER A 347 23.53 -10.99 -4.42
CA SER A 347 22.47 -11.97 -4.16
C SER A 347 21.08 -11.38 -4.38
N VAL A 348 20.18 -12.20 -4.93
CA VAL A 348 18.77 -11.87 -5.17
C VAL A 348 17.91 -12.97 -4.59
N LYS A 349 16.80 -12.62 -3.94
CA LYS A 349 15.81 -13.59 -3.46
C LYS A 349 14.61 -13.58 -4.40
N LEU A 350 14.27 -14.75 -4.95
CA LEU A 350 13.02 -14.94 -5.70
C LEU A 350 11.99 -15.62 -4.81
N GLY A 351 10.90 -14.91 -4.52
CA GLY A 351 9.76 -15.47 -3.80
C GLY A 351 8.96 -16.45 -4.66
N PHE A 352 8.31 -17.41 -4.03
CA PHE A 352 7.36 -18.33 -4.66
C PHE A 352 6.48 -18.98 -3.60
N TRP A 353 5.23 -19.33 -3.87
CA TRP A 353 4.40 -19.95 -2.84
C TRP A 353 4.94 -21.31 -2.40
N PRO A 354 4.78 -21.72 -1.14
CA PRO A 354 5.23 -23.04 -0.67
C PRO A 354 4.73 -24.20 -1.55
N GLN A 355 3.51 -24.09 -2.09
CA GLN A 355 2.90 -25.08 -2.99
C GLN A 355 3.62 -25.17 -4.35
N GLN A 356 4.39 -24.15 -4.74
CA GLN A 356 5.18 -24.10 -5.97
C GLN A 356 6.59 -24.67 -5.80
N ALA A 357 7.03 -24.99 -4.57
CA ALA A 357 8.39 -25.44 -4.30
C ALA A 357 8.79 -26.63 -5.20
N GLY A 358 7.94 -27.66 -5.29
CA GLY A 358 8.20 -28.83 -6.14
C GLY A 358 8.30 -28.50 -7.64
N PHE A 359 7.43 -27.61 -8.13
CA PHE A 359 7.47 -27.12 -9.51
C PHE A 359 8.79 -26.39 -9.80
N ILE A 360 9.23 -25.53 -8.87
CA ILE A 360 10.45 -24.73 -9.01
C ILE A 360 11.70 -25.62 -8.94
N VAL A 361 11.76 -26.58 -8.01
CA VAL A 361 12.84 -27.57 -7.92
C VAL A 361 12.98 -28.34 -9.23
N ASN A 362 11.87 -28.81 -9.80
CA ASN A 362 11.86 -29.51 -11.09
C ASN A 362 12.33 -28.60 -12.23
N PHE A 363 11.88 -27.34 -12.24
CA PHE A 363 12.30 -26.35 -13.22
C PHE A 363 13.81 -26.10 -13.20
N ILE A 364 14.37 -25.86 -12.02
CA ILE A 364 15.81 -25.59 -11.81
C ILE A 364 16.65 -26.79 -12.26
N THR A 365 16.20 -28.00 -11.93
CA THR A 365 16.90 -29.25 -12.25
C THR A 365 16.87 -29.51 -13.76
N LYS A 366 15.71 -29.32 -14.40
CA LYS A 366 15.54 -29.43 -15.86
C LYS A 366 16.43 -28.47 -16.64
N HIS A 367 16.61 -27.24 -16.15
CA HIS A 367 17.39 -26.19 -16.83
C HIS A 367 18.84 -26.07 -16.33
N LYS A 368 19.31 -26.98 -15.47
CA LYS A 368 20.70 -27.06 -14.98
C LYS A 368 21.23 -25.74 -14.35
N MET A 369 20.40 -25.01 -13.62
CA MET A 369 20.76 -23.70 -13.04
C MET A 369 21.57 -23.77 -11.73
N ILE A 370 22.21 -24.92 -11.45
CA ILE A 370 22.88 -25.20 -10.18
C ILE A 370 24.37 -24.90 -10.31
N GLN A 371 24.92 -24.09 -9.39
CA GLN A 371 26.36 -23.99 -9.23
C GLN A 371 26.85 -25.25 -8.52
N ARG A 372 27.57 -26.10 -9.26
CA ARG A 372 28.40 -27.11 -8.62
C ARG A 372 29.63 -26.39 -8.08
N LYS A 373 29.91 -26.52 -6.79
CA LYS A 373 31.19 -26.06 -6.25
C LYS A 373 32.31 -26.67 -7.13
N PRO A 374 33.32 -25.89 -7.54
CA PRO A 374 34.48 -26.43 -8.22
C PRO A 374 35.19 -27.48 -7.35
#